data_AF-A0A2Z5X5L6-F1
#
_entry.id   AF-A0A2Z5X5L6-F1
#
_cell.length_a   1.000
_cell.length_b   1.000
_cell.length_c   1.000
_cell.angle_alpha   90.00
_cell.angle_beta   90.00
_cell.angle_gamma   90.00
#
_symmetry.space_group_name_H-M   'P 1'
#
loop_
_entity.id
_entity.type
_entity.pdbx_description
1 polymer ?
#
loop_
_entity_poly.entity_id
_entity_poly.type
_entity_poly.pdbx_seq_one_letter_code
_entity_poly.pdbx_strand_id
1 'polypeptide(L)'
;MNIESQLMKKQKADKQKSPKAKASKVNPPRVMPDVSEYIKLYKESNYPIRDIATHYQVSVSTVYNAMVASGFSEFRPKHARLSHTRMSKEEQAIALYQTGVTRTAVVQKLNISAKTLNQVLEKHGIPIRRGIDLVTSANRAAQYHKAYNDHHLTLRETAELFGVSHPIILRELKRNGYPIRQSVDSKNRPTFKLKHKLGGIAGLPTPKLTPKQKERRQILMRIRQRREDNQKLKRLKNYNRAKEYWQLVNEGGLDFEEVGKLFDLSGKTIERVIVQAGIDISEVARREKAAAFKEEQAIAQKYWELYSKPMSLDEVGAVFGLSDSTVRAVLIRHGYEIRKRGRIENSDRNQMKPRQPKPKKNKQQAIIPAENMQATGKALDLLISNTKVK
;
A
#
# COMPACT_ATOMS: atom_id res chain seq x y z
N MET A 1 2.24 -48.00 -12.24
CA MET A 1 3.01 -48.59 -11.10
C MET A 1 3.38 -47.47 -10.12
N ASN A 2 3.29 -47.73 -8.81
CA ASN A 2 3.63 -46.86 -7.66
C ASN A 2 2.56 -45.89 -7.09
N ILE A 3 1.40 -46.41 -6.69
CA ILE A 3 0.48 -45.73 -5.74
C ILE A 3 0.48 -46.41 -4.35
N GLU A 4 0.91 -47.67 -4.23
CA GLU A 4 0.85 -48.43 -2.96
C GLU A 4 1.94 -48.10 -1.92
N SER A 5 3.01 -47.39 -2.29
CA SER A 5 4.14 -47.12 -1.39
C SER A 5 3.85 -46.01 -0.34
N GLN A 6 2.82 -45.17 -0.54
CA GLN A 6 2.56 -44.04 0.38
C GLN A 6 1.59 -44.34 1.52
N LEU A 7 0.82 -45.45 1.49
CA LEU A 7 -0.12 -45.77 2.57
C LEU A 7 0.54 -46.41 3.81
N MET A 8 1.71 -47.06 3.66
CA MET A 8 2.39 -47.77 4.75
C MET A 8 3.17 -46.87 5.73
N LYS A 9 3.37 -45.58 5.44
CA LYS A 9 4.13 -44.67 6.34
C LYS A 9 3.28 -43.92 7.37
N LYS A 10 1.95 -44.04 7.34
CA LYS A 10 1.05 -43.32 8.27
C LYS A 10 0.65 -44.09 9.54
N GLN A 11 1.04 -45.35 9.69
CA GLN A 11 0.64 -46.18 10.84
C GLN A 11 1.70 -46.29 11.97
N LYS A 12 2.81 -45.54 11.91
CA LYS A 12 3.89 -45.60 12.95
C LYS A 12 4.01 -44.36 13.83
N ALA A 13 2.96 -43.55 13.99
CA ALA A 13 3.00 -42.33 14.83
C ALA A 13 2.20 -42.42 16.15
N ASP A 14 1.53 -43.54 16.42
CA ASP A 14 0.85 -43.78 17.70
C ASP A 14 1.59 -44.86 18.49
N LYS A 15 2.44 -44.42 19.43
CA LYS A 15 2.78 -45.08 20.72
C LYS A 15 4.16 -44.62 21.20
N GLN A 16 4.16 -43.64 22.09
CA GLN A 16 5.12 -43.52 23.22
C GLN A 16 4.70 -42.34 24.10
N LYS A 17 3.59 -42.49 24.84
CA LYS A 17 3.36 -41.71 26.07
C LYS A 17 4.07 -42.44 27.20
N SER A 18 5.29 -41.99 27.49
CA SER A 18 6.06 -42.41 28.67
C SER A 18 5.23 -42.19 29.96
N PRO A 19 5.11 -43.18 30.86
CA PRO A 19 4.48 -42.99 32.15
C PRO A 19 5.31 -42.03 33.00
N LYS A 20 4.81 -40.82 33.23
CA LYS A 20 5.42 -39.88 34.19
C LYS A 20 5.22 -40.47 35.59
N ALA A 21 6.29 -41.07 36.13
CA ALA A 21 6.37 -41.43 37.54
C ALA A 21 6.10 -40.18 38.38
N LYS A 22 4.96 -40.18 39.09
CA LYS A 22 4.63 -39.12 40.05
C LYS A 22 5.54 -39.31 41.26
N ALA A 23 6.66 -38.60 41.30
CA ALA A 23 7.43 -38.46 42.52
C ALA A 23 6.51 -37.93 43.63
N SER A 24 6.23 -38.76 44.64
CA SER A 24 5.51 -38.37 45.84
C SER A 24 6.34 -37.31 46.56
N LYS A 25 5.97 -36.04 46.41
CA LYS A 25 6.52 -34.98 47.24
C LYS A 25 6.17 -35.32 48.69
N VAL A 26 7.19 -35.67 49.46
CA VAL A 26 7.11 -35.78 50.92
C VAL A 26 6.75 -34.38 51.42
N ASN A 27 5.50 -34.18 51.79
CA ASN A 27 5.08 -32.90 52.36
C ASN A 27 5.68 -32.80 53.77
N PRO A 28 6.25 -31.64 54.14
CA PRO A 28 6.77 -31.45 55.49
C PRO A 28 5.67 -31.69 56.53
N PRO A 29 6.04 -32.13 57.75
CA PRO A 29 5.09 -32.33 58.84
C PRO A 29 4.30 -31.05 59.07
N ARG A 30 2.97 -31.16 59.01
CA ARG A 30 2.05 -30.02 59.18
C ARG A 30 2.01 -29.65 60.65
N VAL A 31 2.69 -28.56 61.02
CA VAL A 31 2.51 -27.93 62.32
C VAL A 31 1.11 -27.30 62.32
N MET A 32 0.20 -27.84 63.12
CA MET A 32 -1.12 -27.24 63.31
C MET A 32 -0.99 -26.10 64.33
N PRO A 33 -1.20 -24.83 63.93
CA PRO A 33 -1.28 -23.73 64.90
C PRO A 33 -2.52 -23.88 65.78
N ASP A 34 -2.51 -23.17 66.90
CA ASP A 34 -3.62 -23.15 67.85
C ASP A 34 -4.88 -22.52 67.23
N VAL A 35 -6.04 -23.04 67.58
CA VAL A 35 -7.33 -22.64 66.97
C VAL A 35 -7.67 -21.18 67.28
N SER A 36 -7.19 -20.67 68.41
CA SER A 36 -7.31 -19.27 68.82
C SER A 36 -6.77 -18.30 67.76
N GLU A 37 -5.68 -18.66 67.09
CA GLU A 37 -5.02 -17.84 66.07
C GLU A 37 -5.87 -17.73 64.79
N TYR A 38 -6.56 -18.81 64.41
CA TYR A 38 -7.51 -18.78 63.28
C TYR A 38 -8.66 -17.82 63.52
N ILE A 39 -9.22 -17.85 64.74
CA ILE A 39 -10.34 -16.97 65.12
C ILE A 39 -9.87 -15.52 65.14
N LYS A 40 -8.67 -15.25 65.68
CA LYS A 40 -8.06 -13.92 65.70
C LYS A 40 -7.88 -13.35 64.29
N LEU A 41 -7.27 -14.11 63.38
CA LEU A 41 -7.10 -13.69 61.98
C LEU A 41 -8.43 -13.46 61.26
N TYR A 42 -9.44 -14.28 61.55
CA TYR A 42 -10.75 -14.17 60.92
C TYR A 42 -11.57 -12.96 61.41
N LYS A 43 -11.59 -12.71 62.73
CA LYS A 43 -12.33 -11.59 63.33
C LYS A 43 -11.58 -10.26 63.23
N GLU A 44 -10.34 -10.21 63.69
CA GLU A 44 -9.59 -8.95 63.84
C GLU A 44 -8.96 -8.51 62.51
N SER A 45 -8.30 -9.44 61.82
CA SER A 45 -7.59 -9.13 60.56
C SER A 45 -8.47 -9.28 59.32
N ASN A 46 -9.74 -9.68 59.49
CA ASN A 46 -10.71 -9.79 58.41
C ASN A 46 -10.27 -10.80 57.30
N TYR A 47 -9.42 -11.79 57.62
CA TYR A 47 -8.90 -12.76 56.65
C TYR A 47 -9.96 -13.81 56.28
N PRO A 48 -10.18 -14.11 54.99
CA PRO A 48 -11.08 -15.18 54.60
C PRO A 48 -10.46 -16.55 54.93
N ILE A 49 -11.28 -17.52 55.33
CA ILE A 49 -10.86 -18.89 55.73
C ILE A 49 -9.93 -19.55 54.70
N ARG A 50 -10.13 -19.26 53.41
CA ARG A 50 -9.27 -19.78 52.34
C ARG A 50 -7.83 -19.27 52.42
N ASP A 51 -7.65 -18.00 52.76
CA ASP A 51 -6.32 -17.38 52.84
C ASP A 51 -5.63 -17.81 54.13
N ILE A 52 -6.37 -17.94 55.23
CA ILE A 52 -5.88 -18.58 56.48
C ILE A 52 -5.37 -19.99 56.17
N ALA A 53 -6.17 -20.79 55.45
CA ALA A 53 -5.78 -22.14 55.07
C ALA A 53 -4.52 -22.18 54.19
N THR A 54 -4.37 -21.22 53.27
CA THR A 54 -3.19 -21.10 52.41
C THR A 54 -1.95 -20.68 53.21
N HIS A 55 -2.11 -19.74 54.14
CA HIS A 55 -1.05 -19.24 55.01
C HIS A 55 -0.43 -20.36 55.86
N TYR A 56 -1.27 -21.20 56.47
CA TYR A 56 -0.82 -22.32 57.30
C TYR A 56 -0.67 -23.64 56.53
N GLN A 57 -0.80 -23.64 55.20
CA GLN A 57 -0.70 -24.81 54.33
C GLN A 57 -1.62 -25.99 54.73
N VAL A 58 -2.78 -25.67 55.30
CA VAL A 58 -3.83 -26.63 55.69
C VAL A 58 -5.00 -26.57 54.72
N SER A 59 -5.88 -27.58 54.76
CA SER A 59 -7.09 -27.53 53.93
C SER A 59 -8.10 -26.54 54.50
N VAL A 60 -8.92 -25.92 53.63
CA VAL A 60 -10.00 -25.01 54.05
C VAL A 60 -10.95 -25.70 55.03
N SER A 61 -11.26 -26.97 54.78
CA SER A 61 -12.10 -27.79 55.67
C SER A 61 -11.45 -28.01 57.03
N THR A 62 -10.13 -28.15 57.09
CA THR A 62 -9.40 -28.29 58.37
C THR A 62 -9.54 -27.05 59.22
N VAL A 63 -9.34 -25.85 58.65
CA VAL A 63 -9.51 -24.58 59.38
C VAL A 63 -10.96 -24.41 59.83
N TYR A 64 -11.91 -24.66 58.92
CA TYR A 64 -13.34 -24.56 59.23
C TYR A 64 -13.75 -25.50 60.37
N ASN A 65 -13.40 -26.79 60.27
CA ASN A 65 -13.74 -27.79 61.28
C ASN A 65 -13.06 -27.49 62.63
N ALA A 66 -11.81 -27.00 62.61
CA ALA A 66 -11.10 -26.61 63.83
C ALA A 66 -11.82 -25.47 64.54
N MET A 67 -12.23 -24.42 63.82
CA MET A 67 -13.01 -23.31 64.37
C MET A 67 -14.38 -23.77 64.89
N VAL A 68 -15.09 -24.63 64.16
CA VAL A 68 -16.38 -25.19 64.62
C VAL A 68 -16.21 -26.02 65.89
N ALA A 69 -15.18 -26.87 65.95
CA ALA A 69 -14.88 -27.71 67.11
C ALA A 69 -14.54 -26.90 68.37
N SER A 70 -13.98 -25.69 68.21
CA SER A 70 -13.76 -24.75 69.31
C SER A 70 -15.00 -23.89 69.66
N GLY A 71 -16.17 -24.21 69.11
CA GLY A 71 -17.43 -23.51 69.40
C GLY A 71 -17.67 -22.22 68.59
N PHE A 72 -16.88 -21.94 67.55
CA PHE A 72 -17.09 -20.76 66.72
C PHE A 72 -18.21 -20.97 65.70
N SER A 73 -19.27 -20.15 65.76
CA SER A 73 -20.46 -20.26 64.89
C SER A 73 -20.71 -19.04 63.99
N GLU A 74 -20.01 -17.92 64.21
CA GLU A 74 -20.21 -16.63 63.50
C GLU A 74 -19.51 -16.60 62.12
N PHE A 75 -19.87 -17.51 61.23
CA PHE A 75 -19.35 -17.51 59.86
C PHE A 75 -20.05 -16.48 58.99
N ARG A 76 -19.29 -15.85 58.10
CA ARG A 76 -19.85 -14.87 57.16
C ARG A 76 -20.77 -15.57 56.18
N PRO A 77 -21.92 -14.94 55.85
CA PRO A 77 -22.83 -15.48 54.85
C PRO A 77 -22.11 -15.68 53.53
N LYS A 78 -22.50 -16.73 52.81
CA LYS A 78 -21.82 -17.21 51.58
C LYS A 78 -21.64 -16.12 50.52
N HIS A 79 -22.53 -15.13 50.50
CA HIS A 79 -22.55 -14.00 49.57
C HIS A 79 -21.66 -12.81 49.98
N ALA A 80 -21.26 -12.70 51.25
CA ALA A 80 -20.34 -11.66 51.73
C ALA A 80 -18.86 -12.06 51.61
N ARG A 81 -18.55 -13.20 50.96
CA ARG A 81 -17.20 -13.74 50.77
C ARG A 81 -16.43 -13.05 49.62
N LEU A 82 -16.59 -11.73 49.47
CA LEU A 82 -15.71 -10.94 48.61
C LEU A 82 -14.35 -10.86 49.32
N SER A 83 -13.36 -11.58 48.78
CA SER A 83 -11.99 -11.67 49.31
C SER A 83 -11.36 -10.27 49.42
N HIS A 84 -11.36 -9.71 50.63
CA HIS A 84 -10.87 -8.36 50.93
C HIS A 84 -9.34 -8.21 50.82
N THR A 85 -8.62 -9.31 50.67
CA THR A 85 -7.15 -9.38 50.56
C THR A 85 -6.63 -9.23 49.13
N ARG A 86 -7.50 -9.34 48.12
CA ARG A 86 -7.16 -9.01 46.74
C ARG A 86 -7.81 -7.66 46.45
N MET A 87 -7.00 -6.62 46.19
CA MET A 87 -7.49 -5.39 45.56
C MET A 87 -8.49 -5.79 44.49
N SER A 88 -9.66 -5.14 44.46
CA SER A 88 -10.68 -5.46 43.47
C SER A 88 -10.02 -5.48 42.09
N LYS A 89 -10.46 -6.36 41.18
CA LYS A 89 -9.95 -6.34 39.80
C LYS A 89 -10.11 -4.95 39.17
N GLU A 90 -11.10 -4.18 39.64
CA GLU A 90 -11.32 -2.79 39.28
C GLU A 90 -10.15 -1.88 39.75
N GLU A 91 -9.80 -1.95 41.03
CA GLU A 91 -8.69 -1.18 41.63
C GLU A 91 -7.33 -1.55 41.04
N GLN A 92 -7.09 -2.85 40.79
CA GLN A 92 -5.88 -3.31 40.09
C GLN A 92 -5.81 -2.75 38.67
N ALA A 93 -6.95 -2.69 37.97
CA ALA A 93 -7.01 -2.13 36.63
C ALA A 93 -6.71 -0.63 36.64
N ILE A 94 -7.23 0.10 37.63
CA ILE A 94 -6.99 1.53 37.81
C ILE A 94 -5.52 1.80 38.12
N ALA A 95 -4.93 1.09 39.09
CA ALA A 95 -3.53 1.25 39.48
C ALA A 95 -2.59 0.96 38.30
N LEU A 96 -2.82 -0.12 37.55
CA LEU A 96 -2.05 -0.43 36.34
C LEU A 96 -2.23 0.64 35.26
N TYR A 97 -3.44 1.18 35.09
CA TYR A 97 -3.70 2.22 34.10
C TYR A 97 -3.02 3.55 34.46
N GLN A 98 -3.08 3.96 35.73
CA GLN A 98 -2.47 5.19 36.24
C GLN A 98 -0.95 5.15 36.20
N THR A 99 -0.33 3.99 36.45
CA THR A 99 1.12 3.75 36.26
C THR A 99 1.57 3.84 34.79
N GLY A 100 0.65 4.07 33.85
CA GLY A 100 0.95 4.29 32.44
C GLY A 100 0.96 3.02 31.59
N VAL A 101 0.51 1.88 32.13
CA VAL A 101 0.39 0.65 31.34
C VAL A 101 -0.72 0.81 30.30
N THR A 102 -0.42 0.44 29.04
CA THR A 102 -1.42 0.51 27.95
C THR A 102 -2.70 -0.26 28.27
N ARG A 103 -3.84 0.24 27.77
CA ARG A 103 -5.16 -0.41 27.90
C ARG A 103 -5.11 -1.89 27.54
N THR A 104 -4.43 -2.24 26.44
CA THR A 104 -4.29 -3.63 25.97
C THR A 104 -3.50 -4.50 26.94
N ALA A 105 -2.43 -3.97 27.54
CA ALA A 105 -1.64 -4.71 28.51
C ALA A 105 -2.39 -4.89 29.84
N VAL A 106 -3.18 -3.91 30.27
CA VAL A 106 -4.07 -4.06 31.45
C VAL A 106 -5.11 -5.16 31.22
N VAL A 107 -5.79 -5.14 30.06
CA VAL A 107 -6.76 -6.18 29.63
C VAL A 107 -6.12 -7.57 29.66
N GLN A 108 -4.90 -7.72 29.13
CA GLN A 108 -4.18 -9.00 29.11
C GLN A 108 -3.73 -9.45 30.50
N LYS A 109 -3.17 -8.55 31.32
CA LYS A 109 -2.68 -8.87 32.67
C LYS A 109 -3.79 -9.32 33.60
N LEU A 110 -4.95 -8.66 33.54
CA LEU A 110 -6.08 -8.95 34.44
C LEU A 110 -7.11 -9.91 33.86
N ASN A 111 -6.94 -10.32 32.60
CA ASN A 111 -7.87 -11.15 31.84
C ASN A 111 -9.31 -10.60 31.89
N ILE A 112 -9.47 -9.29 31.67
CA ILE A 112 -10.75 -8.59 31.62
C ILE A 112 -11.04 -8.14 30.19
N SER A 113 -12.32 -8.00 29.82
CA SER A 113 -12.66 -7.47 28.50
C SER A 113 -12.31 -5.98 28.40
N ALA A 114 -12.00 -5.50 27.18
CA ALA A 114 -11.74 -4.07 26.96
C ALA A 114 -12.96 -3.20 27.28
N LYS A 115 -14.18 -3.72 27.09
CA LYS A 115 -15.43 -3.04 27.45
C LYS A 115 -15.54 -2.88 28.97
N THR A 116 -15.24 -3.93 29.73
CA THR A 116 -15.23 -3.91 31.19
C THR A 116 -14.21 -2.89 31.71
N LEU A 117 -13.00 -2.87 31.15
CA LEU A 117 -12.00 -1.88 31.54
C LEU A 117 -12.47 -0.44 31.27
N ASN A 118 -13.11 -0.19 30.12
CA ASN A 118 -13.64 1.15 29.83
C ASN A 118 -14.73 1.55 30.83
N GLN A 119 -15.65 0.64 31.17
CA GLN A 119 -16.69 0.89 32.17
C GLN A 119 -16.10 1.18 33.55
N VAL A 120 -15.06 0.44 33.96
CA VAL A 120 -14.34 0.71 35.22
C VAL A 120 -13.70 2.10 35.19
N LEU A 121 -12.99 2.46 34.11
CA LEU A 121 -12.36 3.78 34.00
C LEU A 121 -13.40 4.91 34.00
N GLU A 122 -14.52 4.73 33.30
CA GLU A 122 -15.63 5.69 33.22
C GLU A 122 -16.35 5.84 34.57
N LYS A 123 -16.66 4.74 35.24
CA LYS A 123 -17.24 4.70 36.59
C LYS A 123 -16.40 5.47 37.62
N HIS A 124 -15.08 5.47 37.45
CA HIS A 124 -14.14 6.17 38.33
C HIS A 124 -13.68 7.54 37.78
N GLY A 125 -14.30 8.06 36.72
CA GLY A 125 -14.00 9.39 36.16
C GLY A 125 -12.60 9.51 35.53
N ILE A 126 -11.95 8.40 35.19
CA ILE A 126 -10.61 8.41 34.60
C ILE A 126 -10.76 8.55 33.08
N PRO A 127 -10.28 9.65 32.47
CA PRO A 127 -10.43 9.87 31.04
C PRO A 127 -9.68 8.79 30.25
N ILE A 128 -10.39 8.13 29.33
CA ILE A 128 -9.80 7.13 28.45
C ILE A 128 -8.78 7.84 27.55
N ARG A 129 -7.49 7.51 27.72
CA ARG A 129 -6.40 7.96 26.84
C ARG A 129 -6.67 7.50 25.41
N ARG A 130 -7.31 8.38 24.62
CA ARG A 130 -7.51 8.21 23.16
C ARG A 130 -6.21 8.58 22.46
N GLY A 131 -5.18 7.75 22.61
CA GLY A 131 -3.88 8.08 22.07
C GLY A 131 -2.96 6.88 22.00
N ILE A 132 -2.27 6.76 20.88
CA ILE A 132 -1.10 5.89 20.74
C ILE A 132 -0.11 6.34 21.82
N ASP A 133 0.11 5.44 22.76
CA ASP A 133 0.87 5.68 23.99
C ASP A 133 2.25 6.24 23.67
N LEU A 134 2.51 7.48 24.08
CA LEU A 134 3.66 8.30 23.67
C LEU A 134 4.99 7.58 23.96
N VAL A 135 5.09 6.90 25.10
CA VAL A 135 6.28 6.14 25.49
C VAL A 135 6.53 4.96 24.55
N THR A 136 5.47 4.22 24.18
CA THR A 136 5.61 3.12 23.21
C THR A 136 5.78 3.61 21.77
N SER A 137 5.30 4.82 21.46
CA SER A 137 5.49 5.50 20.18
C SER A 137 6.94 5.94 20.02
N ALA A 138 7.52 6.58 21.03
CA ALA A 138 8.92 7.01 21.02
C ALA A 138 9.88 5.81 20.87
N ASN A 139 9.67 4.74 21.64
CA ASN A 139 10.49 3.52 21.54
C ASN A 139 10.34 2.82 20.18
N ARG A 140 9.12 2.78 19.62
CA ARG A 140 8.90 2.25 18.26
C ARG A 140 9.53 3.13 17.20
N ALA A 141 9.40 4.44 17.32
CA ALA A 141 9.98 5.39 16.39
C ALA A 141 11.51 5.33 16.41
N ALA A 142 12.14 5.14 17.57
CA ALA A 142 13.58 4.90 17.67
C ALA A 142 14.00 3.60 16.93
N GLN A 143 13.25 2.51 17.07
CA GLN A 143 13.50 1.27 16.32
C GLN A 143 13.31 1.46 14.81
N TYR A 144 12.26 2.19 14.40
CA TYR A 144 12.02 2.53 13.01
C TYR A 144 13.12 3.43 12.45
N HIS A 145 13.60 4.39 13.23
CA HIS A 145 14.69 5.28 12.87
C HIS A 145 15.98 4.49 12.66
N LYS A 146 16.33 3.59 13.60
CA LYS A 146 17.49 2.70 13.47
C LYS A 146 17.43 1.87 12.18
N ALA A 147 16.30 1.22 11.93
CA ALA A 147 16.09 0.43 10.71
C ALA A 147 16.10 1.28 9.43
N TYR A 148 15.53 2.49 9.49
CA TYR A 148 15.45 3.39 8.35
C TYR A 148 16.81 4.02 8.06
N ASN A 149 17.39 4.76 9.00
CA ASN A 149 18.61 5.54 8.81
C ASN A 149 19.87 4.68 8.84
N ASP A 150 20.11 3.92 9.92
CA ASP A 150 21.38 3.19 10.10
C ASP A 150 21.50 2.00 9.13
N HIS A 151 20.39 1.34 8.80
CA HIS A 151 20.38 0.20 7.87
C HIS A 151 19.97 0.56 6.44
N HIS A 152 19.76 1.85 6.14
CA HIS A 152 19.38 2.36 4.82
C HIS A 152 18.11 1.74 4.18
N LEU A 153 17.22 1.12 4.99
CA LEU A 153 16.00 0.48 4.50
C LEU A 153 14.96 1.51 4.01
N THR A 154 14.16 1.15 3.00
CA THR A 154 13.03 1.98 2.59
C THR A 154 11.92 1.93 3.64
N LEU A 155 11.03 2.94 3.69
CA LEU A 155 9.85 2.92 4.59
C LEU A 155 9.00 1.66 4.39
N ARG A 156 8.94 1.10 3.17
CA ARG A 156 8.20 -0.12 2.85
C ARG A 156 8.90 -1.37 3.39
N GLU A 157 10.22 -1.42 3.32
CA GLU A 157 11.02 -2.53 3.83
C GLU A 157 11.02 -2.54 5.37
N THR A 158 11.16 -1.37 5.99
CA THR A 158 10.99 -1.20 7.43
C THR A 158 9.59 -1.65 7.85
N ALA A 159 8.56 -1.32 7.07
CA ALA A 159 7.18 -1.75 7.32
C ALA A 159 7.03 -3.27 7.29
N GLU A 160 7.63 -3.93 6.30
CA GLU A 160 7.65 -5.38 6.20
C GLU A 160 8.41 -6.03 7.37
N LEU A 161 9.54 -5.45 7.80
CA LEU A 161 10.36 -5.94 8.91
C LEU A 161 9.58 -5.95 10.24
N PHE A 162 8.83 -4.88 10.53
CA PHE A 162 8.07 -4.74 11.78
C PHE A 162 6.61 -5.19 11.67
N GLY A 163 6.16 -5.66 10.50
CA GLY A 163 4.79 -6.12 10.28
C GLY A 163 3.72 -5.02 10.39
N VAL A 164 4.08 -3.77 10.07
CA VAL A 164 3.18 -2.59 10.07
C VAL A 164 3.06 -2.03 8.67
N SER A 165 2.12 -1.10 8.42
CA SER A 165 2.03 -0.44 7.11
C SER A 165 3.01 0.74 7.02
N HIS A 166 3.53 1.03 5.82
CA HIS A 166 4.49 2.13 5.62
C HIS A 166 3.97 3.51 6.08
N PRO A 167 2.67 3.86 5.97
CA PRO A 167 2.17 5.14 6.46
C PRO A 167 2.25 5.28 7.98
N ILE A 168 2.15 4.16 8.72
CA ILE A 168 2.29 4.15 10.18
C ILE A 168 3.72 4.53 10.55
N ILE A 169 4.71 3.91 9.91
CA ILE A 169 6.13 4.23 10.14
C ILE A 169 6.41 5.69 9.82
N LEU A 170 5.94 6.17 8.65
CA LEU A 170 6.12 7.57 8.26
C LEU A 170 5.52 8.52 9.31
N ARG A 171 4.31 8.24 9.78
CA ARG A 171 3.62 9.06 10.80
C ARG A 171 4.39 9.05 12.12
N GLU A 172 4.86 7.89 12.57
CA GLU A 172 5.64 7.73 13.80
C GLU A 172 6.98 8.47 13.72
N LEU A 173 7.68 8.38 12.60
CA LEU A 173 8.94 9.12 12.39
C LEU A 173 8.70 10.65 12.38
N LYS A 174 7.69 11.14 11.65
CA LYS A 174 7.33 12.57 11.65
C LYS A 174 6.97 13.07 13.04
N ARG A 175 6.14 12.31 13.74
CA ARG A 175 5.63 12.68 15.06
C ARG A 175 6.74 12.84 16.09
N ASN A 176 7.80 12.05 15.97
CA ASN A 176 8.95 12.08 16.86
C ASN A 176 10.14 12.92 16.31
N GLY A 177 9.92 13.72 15.25
CA GLY A 177 10.94 14.64 14.74
C GLY A 177 12.11 13.99 14.00
N TYR A 178 12.00 12.71 13.62
CA TYR A 178 13.07 12.05 12.88
C TYR A 178 13.12 12.50 11.42
N PRO A 179 14.30 12.82 10.86
CA PRO A 179 14.42 13.27 9.50
C PRO A 179 14.02 12.16 8.53
N ILE A 180 13.11 12.49 7.62
CA ILE A 180 12.71 11.61 6.52
C ILE A 180 13.62 11.93 5.35
N ARG A 181 14.38 10.94 4.86
CA ARG A 181 15.15 11.10 3.63
C ARG A 181 14.17 11.47 2.54
N GLN A 182 14.40 12.65 1.95
CA GLN A 182 13.70 13.03 0.72
C GLN A 182 13.90 11.89 -0.27
N SER A 183 12.85 11.56 -1.01
CA SER A 183 12.83 10.45 -1.95
C SER A 183 13.96 10.65 -2.96
N VAL A 184 15.14 10.12 -2.67
CA VAL A 184 16.26 10.09 -3.62
C VAL A 184 15.73 9.31 -4.81
N ASP A 185 15.76 9.93 -5.98
CA ASP A 185 15.13 9.46 -7.20
C ASP A 185 15.22 7.94 -7.32
N SER A 186 14.05 7.31 -7.48
CA SER A 186 13.92 5.85 -7.59
C SER A 186 14.82 5.24 -8.67
N LYS A 187 15.33 6.07 -9.59
CA LYS A 187 16.25 5.75 -10.69
C LYS A 187 17.70 5.53 -10.23
N ASN A 188 18.18 6.22 -9.19
CA ASN A 188 19.58 6.12 -8.72
C ASN A 188 19.76 5.22 -7.50
N ARG A 189 18.69 4.56 -7.05
CA ARG A 189 18.75 3.71 -5.87
C ARG A 189 19.26 2.32 -6.27
N PRO A 190 20.29 1.77 -5.59
CA PRO A 190 20.64 0.36 -5.76
C PRO A 190 19.41 -0.47 -5.39
N THR A 191 18.81 -1.11 -6.39
CA THR A 191 17.68 -2.01 -6.17
C THR A 191 18.22 -3.23 -5.44
N PHE A 192 18.26 -3.19 -4.12
CA PHE A 192 18.38 -4.40 -3.32
C PHE A 192 17.13 -5.22 -3.61
N LYS A 193 17.23 -6.13 -4.58
CA LYS A 193 16.21 -7.13 -4.84
C LYS A 193 16.14 -7.99 -3.58
N LEU A 194 15.25 -7.63 -2.65
CA LEU A 194 14.90 -8.36 -1.42
C LEU A 194 14.40 -9.79 -1.67
N LYS A 195 14.50 -10.30 -2.89
CA LYS A 195 13.94 -11.57 -3.32
C LYS A 195 14.54 -12.77 -2.59
N HIS A 196 15.72 -12.70 -1.98
CA HIS A 196 16.33 -13.90 -1.36
C HIS A 196 17.12 -13.75 -0.05
N LYS A 197 17.18 -12.57 0.59
CA LYS A 197 18.02 -12.38 1.81
C LYS A 197 17.28 -11.80 3.01
N LEU A 198 16.05 -12.26 3.30
CA LEU A 198 15.56 -12.21 4.69
C LEU A 198 16.28 -13.23 5.59
N GLY A 199 17.12 -14.11 5.00
CA GLY A 199 18.20 -14.76 5.74
C GLY A 199 19.39 -13.81 5.86
N GLY A 200 19.47 -13.07 6.97
CA GLY A 200 20.71 -12.44 7.42
C GLY A 200 21.17 -11.21 6.65
N ILE A 201 20.39 -10.12 6.67
CA ILE A 201 21.01 -8.79 6.55
C ILE A 201 21.74 -8.55 7.89
N ALA A 202 23.08 -8.68 7.85
CA ALA A 202 24.06 -8.25 8.84
C ALA A 202 23.58 -8.16 10.31
N GLY A 203 23.58 -9.30 11.03
CA GLY A 203 23.55 -9.32 12.49
C GLY A 203 22.21 -9.05 13.19
N LEU A 204 21.13 -8.73 12.46
CA LEU A 204 19.80 -8.60 13.07
C LEU A 204 19.11 -9.97 13.16
N PRO A 205 18.78 -10.47 14.37
CA PRO A 205 18.03 -11.71 14.51
C PRO A 205 16.65 -11.52 13.88
N THR A 206 16.32 -12.31 12.86
CA THR A 206 14.96 -12.31 12.30
C THR A 206 13.99 -12.68 13.42
N PRO A 207 13.00 -11.83 13.77
CA PRO A 207 12.05 -12.16 14.81
C PRO A 207 11.33 -13.46 14.42
N LYS A 208 11.35 -14.44 15.33
CA LYS A 208 10.64 -15.71 15.15
C LYS A 208 9.15 -15.41 15.01
N LEU A 209 8.62 -15.49 13.79
CA LEU A 209 7.20 -15.32 13.52
C LEU A 209 6.40 -16.33 14.35
N THR A 210 5.37 -15.85 15.04
CA THR A 210 4.42 -16.71 15.75
C THR A 210 3.68 -17.62 14.75
N PRO A 211 3.14 -18.79 15.17
CA PRO A 211 2.39 -19.67 14.28
C PRO A 211 1.26 -18.95 13.52
N LYS A 212 0.51 -18.07 14.20
CA LYS A 212 -0.53 -17.23 13.58
C LYS A 212 0.02 -16.28 12.51
N GLN A 213 1.19 -15.68 12.75
CA GLN A 213 1.84 -14.81 11.75
C GLN A 213 2.34 -15.61 10.55
N LYS A 214 2.85 -16.83 10.74
CA LYS A 214 3.24 -17.73 9.64
C LYS A 214 2.04 -18.10 8.76
N GLU A 215 0.92 -18.46 9.38
CA GLU A 215 -0.32 -18.76 8.67
C GLU A 215 -0.84 -17.55 7.87
N ARG A 216 -0.89 -16.36 8.51
CA ARG A 216 -1.25 -15.12 7.82
C ARG A 216 -0.34 -14.83 6.62
N ARG A 217 0.96 -15.05 6.75
CA ARG A 217 1.92 -14.91 5.64
C ARG A 217 1.63 -15.88 4.51
N GLN A 218 1.34 -17.15 4.81
CA GLN A 218 0.98 -18.14 3.78
C GLN A 218 -0.31 -17.77 3.06
N ILE A 219 -1.34 -17.31 3.78
CA ILE A 219 -2.59 -16.83 3.19
C ILE A 219 -2.32 -15.66 2.24
N LEU A 220 -1.53 -14.67 2.66
CA LEU A 220 -1.16 -13.53 1.82
C LEU A 220 -0.40 -13.96 0.56
N MET A 221 0.51 -14.93 0.68
CA MET A 221 1.21 -15.50 -0.48
C MET A 221 0.25 -16.18 -1.46
N ARG A 222 -0.71 -16.98 -0.97
CA ARG A 222 -1.74 -17.61 -1.83
C ARG A 222 -2.64 -16.58 -2.52
N ILE A 223 -3.06 -15.53 -1.81
CA ILE A 223 -3.86 -14.44 -2.38
C ILE A 223 -3.08 -13.72 -3.47
N ARG A 224 -1.80 -13.43 -3.23
CA ARG A 224 -0.93 -12.80 -4.22
C ARG A 224 -0.77 -13.66 -5.46
N GLN A 225 -0.45 -14.95 -5.29
CA GLN A 225 -0.30 -15.90 -6.39
C GLN A 225 -1.59 -15.98 -7.23
N ARG A 226 -2.75 -16.13 -6.59
CA ARG A 226 -4.06 -16.15 -7.27
C ARG A 226 -4.31 -14.87 -8.07
N ARG A 227 -3.91 -13.69 -7.56
CA ARG A 227 -4.03 -12.42 -8.30
C ARG A 227 -3.11 -12.39 -9.52
N GLU A 228 -1.89 -12.87 -9.39
CA GLU A 228 -0.92 -12.94 -10.50
C GLU A 228 -1.40 -13.92 -11.59
N ASP A 229 -1.91 -15.09 -11.20
CA ASP A 229 -2.45 -16.08 -12.14
C ASP A 229 -3.72 -15.57 -12.84
N ASN A 230 -4.62 -14.90 -12.12
CA ASN A 230 -5.79 -14.25 -12.71
C ASN A 230 -5.40 -13.14 -13.71
N GLN A 231 -4.34 -12.38 -13.42
CA GLN A 231 -3.80 -11.39 -14.36
C GLN A 231 -3.22 -12.05 -15.61
N LYS A 232 -2.48 -13.17 -15.47
CA LYS A 232 -1.97 -13.95 -16.61
C LYS A 232 -3.11 -14.49 -17.46
N LEU A 233 -4.15 -15.05 -16.85
CA LEU A 233 -5.31 -15.57 -17.56
C LEU A 233 -6.04 -14.46 -18.34
N LYS A 234 -6.20 -13.28 -17.75
CA LYS A 234 -6.75 -12.10 -18.44
C LYS A 234 -5.89 -11.68 -19.63
N ARG A 235 -4.56 -11.66 -19.49
CA ARG A 235 -3.64 -11.37 -20.60
C ARG A 235 -3.77 -12.39 -21.72
N LEU A 236 -3.88 -13.67 -21.39
CA LEU A 236 -4.04 -14.74 -22.38
C LEU A 236 -5.37 -14.62 -23.15
N LYS A 237 -6.47 -14.36 -22.45
CA LYS A 237 -7.79 -14.10 -23.08
C LYS A 237 -7.74 -12.90 -24.02
N ASN A 238 -7.11 -11.80 -23.57
CA ASN A 238 -6.95 -10.61 -24.40
C ASN A 238 -6.07 -10.88 -25.62
N TYR A 239 -5.01 -11.69 -25.47
CA TYR A 239 -4.13 -12.07 -26.57
C TYR A 239 -4.86 -12.91 -27.63
N ASN A 240 -5.65 -13.91 -27.21
CA ASN A 240 -6.44 -14.72 -28.14
C ASN A 240 -7.43 -13.86 -28.93
N ARG A 241 -8.15 -12.97 -28.24
CA ARG A 241 -9.08 -12.04 -28.88
C ARG A 241 -8.38 -11.07 -29.83
N ALA A 242 -7.21 -10.56 -29.45
CA ALA A 242 -6.38 -9.74 -30.33
C ALA A 242 -5.90 -10.51 -31.56
N LYS A 243 -5.57 -11.79 -31.42
CA LYS A 243 -5.16 -12.65 -32.54
C LYS A 243 -6.32 -12.88 -33.51
N GLU A 244 -7.53 -13.14 -33.02
CA GLU A 244 -8.73 -13.28 -33.85
C GLU A 244 -9.00 -12.00 -34.65
N TYR A 245 -8.93 -10.83 -34.00
CA TYR A 245 -9.08 -9.55 -34.68
C TYR A 245 -8.00 -9.32 -35.73
N TRP A 246 -6.75 -9.64 -35.40
CA TRP A 246 -5.64 -9.51 -36.33
C TRP A 246 -5.77 -10.44 -37.54
N GLN A 247 -6.26 -11.66 -37.37
CA GLN A 247 -6.51 -12.58 -38.48
C GLN A 247 -7.56 -12.02 -39.45
N LEU A 248 -8.66 -11.46 -38.93
CA LEU A 248 -9.69 -10.84 -39.77
C LEU A 248 -9.16 -9.62 -40.55
N VAL A 249 -8.29 -8.81 -39.95
CA VAL A 249 -7.67 -7.65 -40.63
C VAL A 249 -6.63 -8.11 -41.65
N ASN A 250 -5.71 -9.01 -41.27
CA ASN A 250 -4.56 -9.36 -42.11
C ASN A 250 -4.88 -10.39 -43.19
N GLU A 251 -5.66 -11.43 -42.86
CA GLU A 251 -6.04 -12.49 -43.81
C GLU A 251 -7.37 -12.17 -44.49
N GLY A 252 -8.32 -11.58 -43.76
CA GLY A 252 -9.61 -11.18 -44.30
C GLY A 252 -9.60 -9.86 -45.07
N GLY A 253 -8.56 -9.04 -44.91
CA GLY A 253 -8.44 -7.74 -45.58
C GLY A 253 -9.48 -6.70 -45.13
N LEU A 254 -10.16 -6.96 -44.01
CA LEU A 254 -11.18 -6.07 -43.46
C LEU A 254 -10.53 -4.85 -42.80
N ASP A 255 -11.17 -3.69 -42.93
CA ASP A 255 -10.75 -2.52 -42.17
C ASP A 255 -11.11 -2.66 -40.68
N PHE A 256 -10.38 -1.96 -39.82
CA PHE A 256 -10.62 -1.93 -38.38
C PHE A 256 -12.06 -1.50 -38.05
N GLU A 257 -12.68 -0.61 -38.83
CA GLU A 257 -14.08 -0.22 -38.63
C GLU A 257 -15.07 -1.35 -38.94
N GLU A 258 -14.79 -2.16 -39.97
CA GLU A 258 -15.64 -3.28 -40.38
C GLU A 258 -15.58 -4.41 -39.36
N VAL A 259 -14.36 -4.77 -38.92
CA VAL A 259 -14.18 -5.71 -37.80
C VAL A 259 -14.85 -5.14 -36.53
N GLY A 260 -14.81 -3.82 -36.34
CA GLY A 260 -15.52 -3.13 -35.26
C GLY A 260 -17.02 -3.44 -35.24
N LYS A 261 -17.67 -3.25 -36.39
CA LYS A 261 -19.10 -3.52 -36.58
C LYS A 261 -19.46 -4.98 -36.32
N LEU A 262 -18.60 -5.94 -36.68
CA LEU A 262 -18.85 -7.36 -36.44
C LEU A 262 -18.88 -7.74 -34.94
N PHE A 263 -18.18 -6.98 -34.09
CA PHE A 263 -18.07 -7.26 -32.66
C PHE A 263 -18.72 -6.20 -31.76
N ASP A 264 -19.51 -5.29 -32.33
CA ASP A 264 -20.11 -4.13 -31.65
C ASP A 264 -19.08 -3.26 -30.91
N LEU A 265 -17.91 -3.05 -31.53
CA LEU A 265 -16.82 -2.22 -31.01
C LEU A 265 -16.41 -1.14 -32.01
N SER A 266 -15.80 -0.06 -31.53
CA SER A 266 -15.15 0.91 -32.42
C SER A 266 -13.85 0.34 -33.00
N GLY A 267 -13.50 0.68 -34.25
CA GLY A 267 -12.23 0.24 -34.86
C GLY A 267 -11.00 0.63 -34.05
N LYS A 268 -10.99 1.83 -33.43
CA LYS A 268 -9.95 2.28 -32.50
C LYS A 268 -9.81 1.38 -31.26
N THR A 269 -10.91 0.76 -30.80
CA THR A 269 -10.87 -0.19 -29.69
C THR A 269 -10.15 -1.47 -30.11
N ILE A 270 -10.43 -1.96 -31.32
CA ILE A 270 -9.76 -3.13 -31.88
C ILE A 270 -8.27 -2.89 -32.06
N GLU A 271 -7.90 -1.78 -32.68
CA GLU A 271 -6.51 -1.35 -32.85
C GLU A 271 -5.78 -1.36 -31.49
N ARG A 272 -6.37 -0.73 -30.47
CA ARG A 272 -5.79 -0.70 -29.11
C ARG A 272 -5.63 -2.10 -28.50
N VAL A 273 -6.59 -3.00 -28.69
CA VAL A 273 -6.52 -4.38 -28.17
C VAL A 273 -5.37 -5.15 -28.84
N ILE A 274 -5.17 -4.98 -30.14
CA ILE A 274 -4.09 -5.61 -30.91
C ILE A 274 -2.71 -5.06 -30.46
N VAL A 275 -2.56 -3.74 -30.37
CA VAL A 275 -1.32 -3.10 -29.87
C VAL A 275 -1.02 -3.52 -28.44
N GLN A 276 -2.02 -3.55 -27.56
CA GLN A 276 -1.84 -3.93 -26.16
C GLN A 276 -1.44 -5.41 -26.00
N ALA A 277 -1.80 -6.26 -26.97
CA ALA A 277 -1.36 -7.65 -27.05
C ALA A 277 0.07 -7.81 -27.60
N GLY A 278 0.69 -6.72 -28.07
CA GLY A 278 2.06 -6.72 -28.61
C GLY A 278 2.16 -7.20 -30.07
N ILE A 279 1.05 -7.23 -30.80
CA ILE A 279 1.05 -7.53 -32.23
C ILE A 279 1.38 -6.23 -32.98
N ASP A 280 2.36 -6.28 -33.88
CA ASP A 280 2.81 -5.11 -34.62
C ASP A 280 1.87 -4.81 -35.79
N ILE A 281 1.18 -3.66 -35.73
CA ILE A 281 0.26 -3.17 -36.76
C ILE A 281 1.02 -2.43 -37.88
N SER A 282 2.33 -2.20 -37.70
CA SER A 282 3.12 -1.40 -38.64
C SER A 282 3.14 -1.98 -40.06
N GLU A 283 2.95 -3.30 -40.22
CA GLU A 283 2.85 -3.93 -41.54
C GLU A 283 1.60 -3.52 -42.30
N VAL A 284 0.43 -3.47 -41.66
CA VAL A 284 -0.82 -3.02 -42.29
C VAL A 284 -0.72 -1.55 -42.65
N ALA A 285 -0.23 -0.73 -41.71
CA ALA A 285 0.01 0.69 -41.99
C ALA A 285 1.04 0.91 -43.11
N ARG A 286 2.04 0.03 -43.27
CA ARG A 286 2.98 0.06 -44.41
C ARG A 286 2.31 -0.34 -45.71
N ARG A 287 1.44 -1.35 -45.72
CA ARG A 287 0.68 -1.77 -46.92
C ARG A 287 -0.26 -0.66 -47.38
N GLU A 288 -1.02 -0.05 -46.47
CA GLU A 288 -1.90 1.08 -46.77
C GLU A 288 -1.12 2.28 -47.31
N LYS A 289 -0.02 2.66 -46.65
CA LYS A 289 0.85 3.74 -47.14
C LYS A 289 1.44 3.40 -48.51
N ALA A 290 1.82 2.15 -48.76
CA ALA A 290 2.33 1.74 -50.07
C ALA A 290 1.24 1.77 -51.15
N ALA A 291 0.00 1.39 -50.83
CA ALA A 291 -1.14 1.50 -51.74
C ALA A 291 -1.49 2.97 -52.03
N ALA A 292 -1.63 3.79 -51.00
CA ALA A 292 -1.85 5.23 -51.13
C ALA A 292 -0.71 5.91 -51.91
N PHE A 293 0.54 5.49 -51.71
CA PHE A 293 1.68 6.01 -52.47
C PHE A 293 1.63 5.61 -53.95
N LYS A 294 1.13 4.41 -54.29
CA LYS A 294 0.91 4.01 -55.69
C LYS A 294 -0.19 4.83 -56.35
N GLU A 295 -1.28 5.09 -55.64
CA GLU A 295 -2.36 5.95 -56.13
C GLU A 295 -1.88 7.40 -56.32
N GLU A 296 -1.16 7.94 -55.32
CA GLU A 296 -0.54 9.26 -55.38
C GLU A 296 0.46 9.35 -56.54
N GLN A 297 1.23 8.28 -56.80
CA GLN A 297 2.16 8.20 -57.92
C GLN A 297 1.44 8.23 -59.28
N ALA A 298 0.31 7.53 -59.42
CA ALA A 298 -0.51 7.58 -60.63
C ALA A 298 -1.11 8.98 -60.86
N ILE A 299 -1.50 9.67 -59.79
CA ILE A 299 -1.94 11.07 -59.85
C ILE A 299 -0.77 11.99 -60.24
N ALA A 300 0.40 11.79 -59.65
CA ALA A 300 1.61 12.55 -59.96
C ALA A 300 2.03 12.39 -61.43
N GLN A 301 1.88 11.19 -62.00
CA GLN A 301 2.09 10.94 -63.43
C GLN A 301 1.14 11.78 -64.29
N LYS A 302 -0.16 11.83 -63.96
CA LYS A 302 -1.13 12.67 -64.68
C LYS A 302 -0.79 14.17 -64.58
N TYR A 303 -0.36 14.63 -63.41
CA TYR A 303 0.10 16.01 -63.22
C TYR A 303 1.32 16.31 -64.09
N TRP A 304 2.27 15.38 -64.16
CA TRP A 304 3.45 15.51 -64.97
C TRP A 304 3.14 15.54 -66.47
N GLU A 305 2.25 14.66 -66.94
CA GLU A 305 1.81 14.65 -68.35
C GLU A 305 1.19 15.98 -68.77
N LEU A 306 0.35 16.58 -67.92
CA LEU A 306 -0.23 17.90 -68.19
C LEU A 306 0.81 19.03 -68.10
N TYR A 307 1.72 18.96 -67.14
CA TYR A 307 2.80 19.94 -66.99
C TYR A 307 3.87 19.85 -68.09
N SER A 308 4.01 18.69 -68.74
CA SER A 308 4.92 18.50 -69.88
C SER A 308 4.44 19.24 -71.14
N LYS A 309 3.12 19.45 -71.24
CA LYS A 309 2.50 20.36 -72.22
C LYS A 309 2.80 21.80 -71.79
N PRO A 310 2.65 22.82 -72.65
CA PRO A 310 2.94 24.22 -72.30
C PRO A 310 1.89 24.84 -71.34
N MET A 311 1.49 24.10 -70.29
CA MET A 311 0.59 24.53 -69.23
C MET A 311 1.37 24.98 -68.00
N SER A 312 0.86 26.02 -67.32
CA SER A 312 1.42 26.46 -66.05
C SER A 312 0.99 25.55 -64.88
N LEU A 313 1.76 25.50 -63.79
CA LEU A 313 1.35 24.73 -62.58
C LEU A 313 0.00 25.21 -62.01
N ASP A 314 -0.35 26.48 -62.23
CA ASP A 314 -1.62 27.07 -61.80
C ASP A 314 -2.78 26.54 -62.64
N GLU A 315 -2.60 26.44 -63.97
CA GLU A 315 -3.57 25.80 -64.87
C GLU A 315 -3.75 24.31 -64.55
N VAL A 316 -2.65 23.58 -64.30
CA VAL A 316 -2.73 22.18 -63.86
C VAL A 316 -3.49 22.08 -62.54
N GLY A 317 -3.20 22.96 -61.58
CA GLY A 317 -3.96 23.04 -60.33
C GLY A 317 -5.45 23.30 -60.55
N ALA A 318 -5.81 24.24 -61.43
CA ALA A 318 -7.18 24.57 -61.76
C ALA A 318 -7.97 23.40 -62.34
N VAL A 319 -7.34 22.56 -63.20
CA VAL A 319 -7.98 21.36 -63.76
C VAL A 319 -8.37 20.35 -62.68
N PHE A 320 -7.60 20.25 -61.59
CA PHE A 320 -7.88 19.33 -60.48
C PHE A 320 -8.50 20.00 -59.25
N GLY A 321 -8.78 21.31 -59.30
CA GLY A 321 -9.27 22.08 -58.14
C GLY A 321 -8.26 22.17 -56.98
N LEU A 322 -6.96 22.13 -57.27
CA LEU A 322 -5.88 22.19 -56.29
C LEU A 322 -5.03 23.46 -56.46
N SER A 323 -4.36 23.89 -55.40
CA SER A 323 -3.40 24.99 -55.49
C SER A 323 -2.10 24.56 -56.19
N ASP A 324 -1.44 25.53 -56.85
CA ASP A 324 -0.13 25.32 -57.49
C ASP A 324 0.89 24.69 -56.52
N SER A 325 0.86 25.09 -55.26
CA SER A 325 1.73 24.58 -54.19
C SER A 325 1.50 23.10 -53.88
N THR A 326 0.25 22.63 -53.93
CA THR A 326 -0.10 21.22 -53.69
C THR A 326 0.41 20.34 -54.82
N VAL A 327 0.13 20.73 -56.07
CA VAL A 327 0.63 20.02 -57.27
C VAL A 327 2.15 19.96 -57.25
N ARG A 328 2.79 21.08 -56.90
CA ARG A 328 4.25 21.16 -56.76
C ARG A 328 4.80 20.19 -55.73
N ALA A 329 4.17 20.11 -54.55
CA ALA A 329 4.61 19.24 -53.47
C ALA A 329 4.50 17.75 -53.86
N VAL A 330 3.41 17.35 -54.53
CA VAL A 330 3.20 15.99 -55.03
C VAL A 330 4.26 15.63 -56.07
N LEU A 331 4.50 16.50 -57.07
CA LEU A 331 5.51 16.26 -58.09
C LEU A 331 6.93 16.14 -57.50
N ILE A 332 7.31 17.02 -56.56
CA ILE A 332 8.62 16.94 -55.88
C ILE A 332 8.74 15.65 -55.06
N ARG A 333 7.68 15.27 -54.33
CA ARG A 333 7.67 14.05 -53.50
C ARG A 333 7.93 12.78 -54.32
N HIS A 334 7.46 12.76 -55.57
CA HIS A 334 7.67 11.66 -56.52
C HIS A 334 8.89 11.83 -57.43
N GLY A 335 9.73 12.84 -57.19
CA GLY A 335 11.01 13.02 -57.90
C GLY A 335 10.92 13.67 -59.28
N TYR A 336 9.80 14.31 -59.63
CA TYR A 336 9.69 15.05 -60.89
C TYR A 336 10.38 16.41 -60.80
N GLU A 337 11.20 16.74 -61.80
CA GLU A 337 11.90 18.02 -61.87
C GLU A 337 10.97 19.13 -62.34
N ILE A 338 10.63 20.03 -61.42
CA ILE A 338 9.85 21.22 -61.74
C ILE A 338 10.81 22.27 -62.24
N ARG A 339 10.52 22.85 -63.42
CA ARG A 339 11.30 23.96 -63.96
C ARG A 339 11.41 25.01 -62.87
N LYS A 340 12.64 25.27 -62.40
CA LYS A 340 12.88 26.36 -61.44
C LYS A 340 12.18 27.55 -62.06
N ARG A 341 11.23 28.17 -61.35
CA ARG A 341 10.74 29.49 -61.74
C ARG A 341 12.03 30.29 -61.94
N GLY A 342 12.42 30.49 -63.19
CA GLY A 342 13.20 31.67 -63.52
C GLY A 342 12.44 32.76 -62.79
N ARG A 343 13.15 33.61 -62.07
CA ARG A 343 12.59 34.92 -61.79
C ARG A 343 12.25 35.48 -63.18
N ILE A 344 11.08 35.15 -63.69
CA ILE A 344 10.32 36.04 -64.53
C ILE A 344 10.14 37.18 -63.56
N GLU A 345 11.01 38.17 -63.73
CA GLU A 345 10.89 39.44 -63.07
C GLU A 345 9.46 39.87 -63.37
N ASN A 346 8.57 39.60 -62.41
CA ASN A 346 7.25 40.20 -62.40
C ASN A 346 7.51 41.68 -62.12
N SER A 347 7.99 42.41 -63.13
CA SER A 347 8.20 43.85 -63.15
C SER A 347 6.95 44.60 -62.72
N ASP A 348 5.79 43.95 -62.85
CA ASP A 348 4.49 44.59 -62.61
C ASP A 348 3.97 44.37 -61.18
N ARG A 349 4.50 43.41 -60.41
CA ARG A 349 4.07 43.20 -59.00
C ARG A 349 4.78 44.10 -57.98
N ASN A 350 5.82 44.83 -58.39
CA ASN A 350 6.50 45.81 -57.55
C ASN A 350 5.76 47.15 -57.41
N GLN A 351 4.57 47.32 -58.00
CA GLN A 351 3.68 48.44 -57.69
C GLN A 351 2.79 48.20 -56.45
N MET A 352 2.99 47.10 -55.70
CA MET A 352 2.34 46.96 -54.40
C MET A 352 2.90 47.98 -53.42
N LYS A 353 2.04 48.95 -53.07
CA LYS A 353 2.23 50.02 -52.08
C LYS A 353 3.14 49.59 -50.93
N PRO A 354 4.09 50.45 -50.51
CA PRO A 354 4.99 50.16 -49.41
C PRO A 354 4.18 49.68 -48.20
N ARG A 355 4.46 48.45 -47.76
CA ARG A 355 3.90 47.92 -46.51
C ARG A 355 4.29 48.88 -45.40
N GLN A 356 3.31 49.64 -44.92
CA GLN A 356 3.45 50.49 -43.74
C GLN A 356 4.12 49.68 -42.62
N PRO A 357 5.19 50.20 -42.00
CA PRO A 357 5.90 49.49 -40.96
C PRO A 357 4.90 49.15 -39.84
N LYS A 358 4.73 47.86 -39.55
CA LYS A 358 3.90 47.43 -38.43
C LYS A 358 4.40 48.16 -37.17
N PRO A 359 3.53 48.86 -36.42
CA PRO A 359 3.96 49.56 -35.22
C PRO A 359 4.60 48.55 -34.28
N LYS A 360 5.85 48.84 -33.88
CA LYS A 360 6.58 48.05 -32.88
C LYS A 360 5.68 47.98 -31.64
N LYS A 361 5.15 46.80 -31.32
CA LYS A 361 4.46 46.57 -30.05
C LYS A 361 5.47 46.85 -28.94
N ASN A 362 5.36 48.01 -28.31
CA ASN A 362 6.04 48.30 -27.06
C ASN A 362 5.67 47.19 -26.09
N LYS A 363 6.66 46.37 -25.69
CA LYS A 363 6.55 45.51 -24.52
C LYS A 363 6.37 46.44 -23.33
N GLN A 364 5.12 46.74 -22.99
CA GLN A 364 4.77 47.35 -21.72
C GLN A 364 5.29 46.39 -20.65
N GLN A 365 6.33 46.80 -19.93
CA GLN A 365 6.71 46.15 -18.69
C GLN A 365 5.47 46.19 -17.79
N ALA A 366 5.04 45.02 -17.32
CA ALA A 366 3.92 44.94 -16.38
C ALA A 366 4.33 45.68 -15.11
N ILE A 367 3.86 46.92 -14.96
CA ILE A 367 3.99 47.68 -13.72
C ILE A 367 3.08 46.96 -12.73
N ILE A 368 3.69 46.13 -11.87
CA ILE A 368 2.97 45.51 -10.77
C ILE A 368 2.65 46.65 -9.78
N PRO A 369 1.36 46.93 -9.50
CA PRO A 369 0.99 48.01 -8.59
C PRO A 369 1.55 47.71 -7.19
N ALA A 370 2.12 48.72 -6.54
CA ALA A 370 2.80 48.60 -5.24
C ALA A 370 1.90 47.98 -4.14
N GLU A 371 0.58 48.11 -4.27
CA GLU A 371 -0.40 47.47 -3.39
C GLU A 371 -0.33 45.95 -3.39
N ASN A 372 -0.02 45.31 -4.53
CA ASN A 372 0.12 43.86 -4.63
C ASN A 372 1.41 43.34 -3.96
N MET A 373 2.45 44.18 -3.87
CA MET A 373 3.68 43.86 -3.13
C MET A 373 3.46 43.94 -1.61
N GLN A 374 2.63 44.89 -1.15
CA GLN A 374 2.31 44.99 0.27
C GLN A 374 1.38 43.86 0.76
N ALA A 375 0.42 43.44 -0.08
CA ALA A 375 -0.47 42.32 0.24
C ALA A 375 0.29 40.99 0.36
N THR A 376 1.30 40.76 -0.50
CA THR A 376 2.15 39.57 -0.45
C THR A 376 3.10 39.58 0.75
N GLY A 377 3.63 40.75 1.14
CA GLY A 377 4.42 40.91 2.38
C GLY A 377 3.63 40.56 3.63
N LYS A 378 2.41 41.11 3.79
CA LYS A 378 1.56 40.84 4.97
C LYS A 378 1.13 39.37 5.08
N ALA A 379 0.92 38.69 3.96
CA ALA A 379 0.60 37.26 3.95
C ALA A 379 1.78 36.40 4.44
N LEU A 380 3.01 36.82 4.16
CA LEU A 380 4.24 36.14 4.58
C LEU A 380 4.49 36.31 6.09
N ASP A 381 4.27 37.51 6.63
CA ASP A 381 4.41 37.76 8.07
C ASP A 381 3.39 36.97 8.91
N LEU A 382 2.15 36.82 8.43
CA LEU A 382 1.12 36.00 9.06
C LEU A 382 1.46 34.49 9.06
N LEU A 383 2.21 34.02 8.07
CA LEU A 383 2.68 32.64 8.03
C LEU A 383 3.83 32.42 9.01
N ILE A 384 4.73 33.39 9.16
CA ILE A 384 5.86 33.31 10.08
C ILE A 384 5.37 33.37 11.55
N SER A 385 4.41 34.24 11.88
CA SER A 385 3.88 34.35 13.24
C SER A 385 3.19 33.08 13.74
N ASN A 386 2.57 32.30 12.85
CA ASN A 386 1.92 31.04 13.19
C ASN A 386 2.86 29.85 13.39
N THR A 387 4.16 30.00 13.08
CA THR A 387 5.14 28.89 13.22
C THR A 387 5.94 28.92 14.52
N LYS A 388 5.82 29.98 15.34
CA LYS A 388 6.58 30.14 16.60
C LYS A 388 5.84 29.73 17.88
N VAL A 389 4.63 29.18 17.79
CA VAL A 389 3.91 28.65 18.96
C VAL A 389 3.84 27.13 18.89
N LYS A 390 4.88 26.45 19.40
CA LYS A 390 4.79 25.21 20.19
C LYS A 390 6.15 24.77 20.70
#